data_AF-A0A1Y1KGF7-F1
#
_entry.id   AF-A0A1Y1KGF7-F1
#
_cell.length_a   1.000
_cell.length_b   1.000
_cell.length_c   1.000
_cell.angle_alpha   90.00
_cell.angle_beta   90.00
_cell.angle_gamma   90.00
#
_symmetry.space_group_name_H-M   'P 1'
#
loop_
_entity.id
_entity.type
_entity.pdbx_description
1 polymer ?
#
loop_
_entity_poly.entity_id
_entity_poly.type
_entity_poly.pdbx_seq_one_letter_code
_entity_poly.pdbx_strand_id
1 'polypeptide(L)'
;MLPILTSFVPHLLIVGMAQMSSCCSNRLIFINYRIPTILFLFVINFASFYFVWSDYPSLLKLKTPTWTQEQLREAIEAVVKQKMRFTQASSRYGIPKGTLYDNILGKSKRMAVLEEAGLTAREEEAVLEFCCDVSVSPYNRRTKKSLQSILNFVEKLRRLRDPEFMFTGLSGFRWWWAFCKKHSIVSLFYDNGGY
;
A
#
# COMPACT_ATOMS: atom_id res chain seq x y z
N MET A 1 20.80 45.96 -44.28
CA MET A 1 21.25 44.56 -44.13
C MET A 1 21.06 44.15 -42.67
N LEU A 2 20.21 43.15 -42.42
CA LEU A 2 20.26 42.26 -41.25
C LEU A 2 21.60 41.46 -41.27
N PRO A 3 22.10 40.84 -40.18
CA PRO A 3 21.39 39.92 -39.25
C PRO A 3 21.73 40.07 -37.73
N ILE A 4 20.87 39.73 -36.76
CA ILE A 4 20.42 38.46 -36.11
C ILE A 4 21.47 37.71 -35.23
N LEU A 5 21.04 37.50 -33.96
CA LEU A 5 21.38 36.48 -32.92
C LEU A 5 22.68 36.59 -32.09
N THR A 6 22.54 36.66 -30.75
CA THR A 6 22.73 35.52 -29.82
C THR A 6 22.49 35.90 -28.34
N SER A 7 22.05 34.90 -27.57
CA SER A 7 21.70 34.83 -26.15
C SER A 7 22.84 35.12 -25.16
N PHE A 8 22.55 35.44 -23.89
CA PHE A 8 23.13 34.77 -22.70
C PHE A 8 22.45 35.21 -21.38
N VAL A 9 22.35 34.25 -20.44
CA VAL A 9 21.70 34.27 -19.11
C VAL A 9 22.65 34.83 -18.04
N PRO A 10 22.16 35.34 -16.89
CA PRO A 10 22.91 35.16 -15.64
C PRO A 10 22.10 34.59 -14.46
N HIS A 11 22.83 33.76 -13.72
CA HIS A 11 22.63 33.07 -12.45
C HIS A 11 21.88 33.83 -11.34
N LEU A 12 21.06 33.09 -10.57
CA LEU A 12 20.59 33.47 -9.24
C LEU A 12 21.20 32.53 -8.18
N LEU A 13 22.02 33.09 -7.31
CA LEU A 13 22.57 32.49 -6.08
C LEU A 13 21.83 33.16 -4.92
N ILE A 14 21.03 32.42 -4.14
CA ILE A 14 20.55 32.89 -2.84
C ILE A 14 20.82 31.80 -1.80
N VAL A 15 21.79 32.12 -0.95
CA VAL A 15 22.09 31.46 0.33
C VAL A 15 21.14 32.06 1.38
N GLY A 16 20.41 31.22 2.12
CA GLY A 16 19.57 31.65 3.23
C GLY A 16 19.61 30.64 4.36
N MET A 17 20.49 30.88 5.34
CA MET A 17 20.61 30.11 6.58
C MET A 17 19.40 30.40 7.48
N ALA A 18 18.71 29.35 7.94
CA ALA A 18 17.71 29.47 9.01
C ALA A 18 18.37 29.10 10.34
N GLN A 19 18.55 30.09 11.22
CA GLN A 19 18.90 29.88 12.63
C GLN A 19 17.67 29.42 13.41
N MET A 20 17.72 28.21 13.96
CA MET A 20 16.85 27.76 15.05
C MET A 20 17.40 28.29 16.37
N SER A 21 16.58 29.02 17.12
CA SER A 21 16.81 29.23 18.56
C SER A 21 15.52 28.96 19.32
N SER A 22 15.70 28.17 20.37
CA SER A 22 14.71 27.64 21.30
C SER A 22 14.20 28.70 22.27
N CYS A 23 12.93 28.61 22.69
CA CYS A 23 12.56 28.64 24.11
C CYS A 23 11.07 28.33 24.32
N CYS A 24 10.80 27.53 25.35
CA CYS A 24 9.51 27.02 25.78
C CYS A 24 8.53 28.13 26.23
N SER A 25 7.29 28.13 25.72
CA SER A 25 6.08 28.39 26.51
C SER A 25 4.81 28.08 25.69
N ASN A 26 3.84 27.41 26.31
CA ASN A 26 2.57 26.98 25.72
C ASN A 26 1.76 28.13 25.10
N ARG A 27 1.61 28.17 23.76
CA ARG A 27 0.44 28.76 23.05
C ARG A 27 0.43 28.38 21.57
N LEU A 28 -0.77 28.14 21.03
CA LEU A 28 -1.02 27.93 19.59
C LEU A 28 -0.40 29.03 18.73
N ILE A 29 0.29 28.65 17.66
CA ILE A 29 0.77 29.56 16.62
C ILE A 29 -0.31 29.63 15.52
N PHE A 30 -0.97 30.78 15.40
CA PHE A 30 -1.76 31.15 14.22
C PHE A 30 -0.82 31.72 13.16
N ILE A 31 -0.76 31.11 11.98
CA ILE A 31 -0.10 31.71 10.81
C ILE A 31 -1.11 32.66 10.16
N ASN A 32 -0.88 33.96 10.33
CA ASN A 32 -1.67 35.03 9.74
C ASN A 32 -1.07 35.36 8.36
N TYR A 33 -1.72 34.94 7.27
CA TYR A 33 -1.40 35.45 5.93
C TYR A 33 -2.36 36.60 5.61
N ARG A 34 -1.84 37.82 5.65
CA ARG A 34 -2.51 39.03 5.19
C ARG A 34 -1.87 39.45 3.87
N ILE A 35 -2.56 39.21 2.75
CA ILE A 35 -2.34 39.94 1.50
C ILE A 35 -3.66 40.67 1.19
N PRO A 36 -3.69 42.01 1.16
CA PRO A 36 -4.90 42.78 0.98
C PRO A 36 -5.25 42.92 -0.52
N THR A 37 -6.54 43.18 -0.76
CA THR A 37 -7.19 43.62 -2.01
C THR A 37 -7.40 42.58 -3.11
N ILE A 38 -8.56 41.91 -3.09
CA ILE A 38 -9.63 41.98 -4.11
C ILE A 38 -10.82 41.14 -3.59
N LEU A 39 -11.97 41.80 -3.49
CA LEU A 39 -13.24 41.25 -3.00
C LEU A 39 -14.07 40.83 -4.22
N PHE A 40 -14.18 39.53 -4.52
CA PHE A 40 -15.17 39.05 -5.49
C PHE A 40 -16.48 38.74 -4.75
N LEU A 41 -17.40 39.69 -4.89
CA LEU A 41 -18.80 39.61 -4.50
C LEU A 41 -19.53 38.63 -5.43
N PHE A 42 -20.28 37.69 -4.85
CA PHE A 42 -21.27 36.88 -5.56
C PHE A 42 -22.43 37.79 -6.00
N VAL A 43 -22.67 37.86 -7.31
CA VAL A 43 -23.68 38.73 -7.94
C VAL A 43 -25.02 38.00 -8.05
N ILE A 44 -26.10 38.72 -7.75
CA ILE A 44 -27.49 38.32 -8.03
C ILE A 44 -28.03 39.20 -9.17
N ASN A 45 -28.85 38.60 -10.04
CA ASN A 45 -29.75 39.14 -11.08
C ASN A 45 -29.21 39.15 -12.52
N PHE A 46 -29.93 38.76 -13.57
CA PHE A 46 -31.26 38.13 -13.73
C PHE A 46 -31.41 37.76 -15.22
N ALA A 47 -30.94 36.58 -15.64
CA ALA A 47 -31.37 35.85 -16.85
C ALA A 47 -30.49 34.59 -17.01
N SER A 48 -31.11 33.42 -16.80
CA SER A 48 -30.60 32.10 -17.17
C SER A 48 -29.15 31.76 -16.79
N PHE A 49 -28.93 31.48 -15.51
CA PHE A 49 -28.08 30.34 -15.14
C PHE A 49 -28.56 29.79 -13.79
N TYR A 50 -29.72 29.15 -13.83
CA TYR A 50 -30.11 28.22 -12.77
C TYR A 50 -29.06 27.10 -12.77
N PHE A 51 -28.13 27.10 -11.82
CA PHE A 51 -27.42 25.87 -11.50
C PHE A 51 -28.42 25.01 -10.73
N VAL A 52 -29.16 24.21 -11.50
CA VAL A 52 -30.05 23.18 -11.00
C VAL A 52 -29.20 22.25 -10.14
N TRP A 53 -29.39 22.34 -8.83
CA TRP A 53 -29.22 21.16 -7.98
C TRP A 53 -30.30 20.19 -8.41
N SER A 54 -29.96 19.28 -9.34
CA SER A 54 -30.82 18.14 -9.58
C SER A 54 -30.81 17.34 -8.28
N ASP A 55 -31.97 17.25 -7.65
CA ASP A 55 -32.28 16.23 -6.66
C ASP A 55 -31.61 14.92 -7.08
N TYR A 56 -30.74 14.36 -6.24
CA TYR A 56 -30.39 12.96 -6.35
C TYR A 56 -31.45 12.19 -5.56
N PRO A 57 -32.53 11.64 -6.17
CA PRO A 57 -33.27 10.57 -5.54
C PRO A 57 -32.44 9.29 -5.75
N SER A 58 -31.26 9.22 -5.16
CA SER A 58 -30.68 7.92 -4.88
C SER A 58 -30.93 7.66 -3.41
N LEU A 59 -32.12 7.12 -3.15
CA LEU A 59 -32.26 6.01 -2.22
C LEU A 59 -30.91 5.32 -2.10
N LEU A 60 -30.44 5.14 -0.88
CA LEU A 60 -29.43 4.17 -0.51
C LEU A 60 -29.84 2.81 -1.10
N LYS A 61 -29.63 2.61 -2.40
CA LYS A 61 -29.44 1.32 -3.00
C LYS A 61 -28.17 0.88 -2.34
N LEU A 62 -28.32 0.21 -1.19
CA LEU A 62 -27.46 -0.88 -0.80
C LEU A 62 -27.34 -1.72 -2.06
N LYS A 63 -26.34 -1.40 -2.89
CA LYS A 63 -26.05 -2.17 -4.09
C LYS A 63 -25.73 -3.53 -3.52
N THR A 64 -26.66 -4.45 -3.72
CA THR A 64 -26.44 -5.85 -3.42
C THR A 64 -25.09 -6.21 -4.06
N PRO A 65 -24.18 -6.83 -3.29
CA PRO A 65 -22.89 -7.19 -3.84
C PRO A 65 -23.15 -8.01 -5.10
N THR A 66 -22.52 -7.58 -6.21
CA THR A 66 -22.66 -8.26 -7.51
C THR A 66 -22.07 -9.67 -7.47
N TRP A 67 -21.27 -9.95 -6.45
CA TRP A 67 -20.60 -11.22 -6.20
C TRP A 67 -21.30 -12.01 -5.09
N THR A 68 -21.30 -13.33 -5.22
CA THR A 68 -21.84 -14.27 -4.23
C THR A 68 -20.78 -14.57 -3.15
N GLN A 69 -21.23 -15.11 -2.01
CA GLN A 69 -20.32 -15.57 -0.96
C GLN A 69 -19.38 -16.69 -1.44
N GLU A 70 -19.85 -17.52 -2.37
CA GLU A 70 -19.05 -18.56 -3.01
C GLU A 70 -17.88 -17.96 -3.79
N GLN A 71 -18.17 -16.98 -4.64
CA GLN A 71 -17.15 -16.27 -5.42
C GLN A 71 -16.12 -15.58 -4.53
N LEU A 72 -16.56 -15.02 -3.39
CA LEU A 72 -15.64 -14.46 -2.40
C LEU A 72 -14.70 -15.51 -1.82
N ARG A 73 -15.24 -16.68 -1.43
CA ARG A 73 -14.43 -17.78 -0.88
C ARG A 73 -13.43 -18.30 -1.92
N GLU A 74 -13.87 -18.53 -3.16
CA GLU A 74 -12.99 -18.97 -4.25
C GLU A 74 -11.89 -17.95 -4.55
N ALA A 75 -12.24 -16.66 -4.58
CA ALA A 75 -11.26 -15.59 -4.80
C ALA A 75 -10.22 -15.53 -3.68
N ILE A 76 -10.63 -15.67 -2.42
CA ILE A 76 -9.73 -15.72 -1.27
C ILE A 76 -8.79 -16.91 -1.39
N GLU A 77 -9.33 -18.10 -1.66
CA GLU A 77 -8.54 -19.33 -1.79
C GLU A 77 -7.51 -19.21 -2.91
N ALA A 78 -7.91 -18.70 -4.07
CA ALA A 78 -7.03 -18.56 -5.21
C ALA A 78 -5.89 -17.55 -4.96
N VAL A 79 -6.15 -16.47 -4.21
CA VAL A 79 -5.10 -15.53 -3.80
C VAL A 79 -4.15 -16.16 -2.78
N VAL A 80 -4.70 -16.83 -1.77
CA VAL A 80 -3.91 -17.42 -0.66
C VAL A 80 -3.03 -18.58 -1.15
N LYS A 81 -3.53 -19.38 -2.11
CA LYS A 81 -2.77 -20.45 -2.78
C LYS A 81 -1.80 -19.93 -3.85
N GLN A 82 -1.64 -18.62 -3.98
CA GLN A 82 -0.78 -17.98 -5.00
C GLN A 82 -1.09 -18.37 -6.45
N LYS A 83 -2.34 -18.71 -6.75
CA LYS A 83 -2.83 -18.94 -8.13
C LYS A 83 -3.12 -17.62 -8.86
N MET A 84 -3.41 -16.55 -8.12
CA MET A 84 -3.70 -15.24 -8.69
C MET A 84 -3.31 -14.08 -7.76
N ARG A 85 -2.98 -12.92 -8.35
CA ARG A 85 -2.81 -11.66 -7.60
C ARG A 85 -4.16 -11.08 -7.19
N PHE A 86 -4.18 -10.23 -6.16
CA PHE A 86 -5.36 -9.44 -5.76
C PHE A 86 -6.04 -8.73 -6.95
N THR A 87 -5.25 -8.18 -7.87
CA THR A 87 -5.76 -7.48 -9.05
C THR A 87 -6.49 -8.42 -10.00
N GLN A 88 -5.92 -9.60 -10.25
CA GLN A 88 -6.52 -10.63 -11.11
C GLN A 88 -7.79 -11.21 -10.48
N ALA A 89 -7.76 -11.50 -9.17
CA ALA A 89 -8.92 -11.97 -8.42
C ALA A 89 -10.06 -10.95 -8.46
N SER A 90 -9.74 -9.68 -8.21
CA SER A 90 -10.73 -8.59 -8.23
C SER A 90 -11.43 -8.48 -9.58
N SER A 91 -10.68 -8.50 -10.68
CA SER A 91 -11.25 -8.45 -12.03
C SER A 91 -12.04 -9.72 -12.39
N ARG A 92 -11.52 -10.91 -12.06
CA ARG A 92 -12.13 -12.20 -12.43
C ARG A 92 -13.47 -12.44 -11.73
N TYR A 93 -13.56 -12.08 -10.45
CA TYR A 93 -14.75 -12.33 -9.62
C TYR A 93 -15.65 -11.11 -9.45
N GLY A 94 -15.28 -9.94 -10.00
CA GLY A 94 -16.04 -8.69 -9.84
C GLY A 94 -16.06 -8.16 -8.40
N ILE A 95 -15.09 -8.56 -7.57
CA ILE A 95 -15.01 -8.20 -6.15
C ILE A 95 -14.07 -7.00 -6.00
N PRO A 96 -14.47 -5.92 -5.30
CA PRO A 96 -13.58 -4.80 -5.04
C PRO A 96 -12.30 -5.23 -4.31
N LYS A 97 -11.14 -4.71 -4.72
CA LYS A 97 -9.84 -5.03 -4.09
C LYS A 97 -9.84 -4.78 -2.59
N GLY A 98 -10.46 -3.68 -2.14
CA GLY A 98 -10.59 -3.36 -0.72
C GLY A 98 -11.28 -4.48 0.07
N THR A 99 -12.38 -5.02 -0.48
CA THR A 99 -13.08 -6.16 0.10
C THR A 99 -12.18 -7.40 0.22
N LEU A 100 -11.41 -7.73 -0.82
CA LEU A 100 -10.46 -8.85 -0.75
C LEU A 100 -9.35 -8.61 0.30
N TYR A 101 -8.80 -7.38 0.35
CA TYR A 101 -7.79 -7.04 1.34
C TYR A 101 -8.32 -7.18 2.77
N ASP A 102 -9.53 -6.70 3.04
CA ASP A 102 -10.11 -6.77 4.38
C ASP A 102 -10.46 -8.19 4.80
N ASN A 103 -10.95 -9.03 3.87
CA ASN A 103 -11.24 -10.43 4.17
C ASN A 103 -9.95 -11.27 4.37
N ILE A 104 -8.89 -10.99 3.61
CA ILE A 104 -7.65 -11.77 3.68
C ILE A 104 -6.75 -11.27 4.81
N LEU A 105 -6.52 -9.97 4.93
CA LEU A 105 -5.55 -9.36 5.84
C LEU A 105 -6.17 -8.73 7.09
N GLY A 106 -7.49 -8.52 7.11
CA GLY A 106 -8.17 -7.75 8.15
C GLY A 106 -8.20 -6.24 7.87
N LYS A 107 -9.10 -5.55 8.58
CA LYS A 107 -9.37 -4.12 8.43
C LYS A 107 -8.27 -3.22 9.01
N SER A 108 -7.52 -3.70 9.99
CA SER A 108 -6.53 -2.90 10.73
C SER A 108 -5.34 -3.74 11.17
N LYS A 109 -4.24 -3.08 11.55
CA LYS A 109 -3.04 -3.71 12.14
C LYS A 109 -2.43 -4.84 11.29
N ARG A 110 -2.47 -4.72 9.96
CA ARG A 110 -2.00 -5.75 9.01
C ARG A 110 -0.52 -6.14 9.19
N MET A 111 0.30 -5.27 9.78
CA MET A 111 1.73 -5.51 10.04
C MET A 111 1.99 -6.21 11.38
N ALA A 112 1.03 -6.26 12.30
CA ALA A 112 1.22 -6.82 13.65
C ALA A 112 1.58 -8.32 13.63
N VAL A 113 1.18 -9.02 12.57
CA VAL A 113 1.51 -10.43 12.32
C VAL A 113 3.03 -10.72 12.28
N LEU A 114 3.86 -9.70 12.00
CA LEU A 114 5.32 -9.86 12.05
C LEU A 114 5.82 -10.05 13.49
N GLU A 115 5.27 -9.29 14.43
CA GLU A 115 5.60 -9.40 15.86
C GLU A 115 5.03 -10.69 16.45
N GLU A 116 3.81 -11.07 16.04
CA GLU A 116 3.17 -12.33 16.46
C GLU A 116 3.97 -13.57 16.03
N ALA A 117 4.63 -13.52 14.86
CA ALA A 117 5.52 -14.60 14.43
C ALA A 117 6.79 -14.72 15.28
N GLY A 118 7.19 -13.66 15.99
CA GLY A 118 8.26 -13.69 16.99
C GLY A 118 9.64 -14.07 16.43
N LEU A 119 9.93 -13.70 15.19
CA LEU A 119 11.25 -13.91 14.58
C LEU A 119 12.26 -12.91 15.14
N THR A 120 13.42 -13.41 15.52
CA THR A 120 14.58 -12.59 15.86
C THR A 120 15.16 -11.94 14.61
N ALA A 121 15.93 -10.86 14.75
CA ALA A 121 16.59 -10.21 13.63
C ALA A 121 17.47 -11.17 12.80
N ARG A 122 18.12 -12.15 13.45
CA ARG A 122 18.94 -13.17 12.78
C ARG A 122 18.09 -14.16 11.97
N GLU A 123 16.98 -14.62 12.52
CA GLU A 123 16.05 -15.51 11.80
C GLU A 123 15.40 -14.75 10.63
N GLU A 124 15.02 -13.49 10.83
CA GLU A 124 14.48 -12.62 9.78
C GLU A 124 15.47 -12.41 8.63
N GLU A 125 16.75 -12.16 8.91
CA GLU A 125 17.80 -12.06 7.89
C GLU A 125 17.97 -13.39 7.14
N ALA A 126 17.99 -14.52 7.85
CA ALA A 126 18.09 -15.84 7.23
C ALA A 126 16.89 -16.13 6.30
N VAL A 127 15.69 -15.69 6.65
CA VAL A 127 14.51 -15.77 5.77
C VAL A 127 14.69 -14.88 4.55
N LEU A 128 15.23 -13.67 4.70
CA LEU A 128 15.46 -12.76 3.59
C LEU A 128 16.47 -13.35 2.59
N GLU A 129 17.59 -13.89 3.10
CA GLU A 129 18.62 -14.58 2.32
C GLU A 129 18.07 -15.83 1.63
N PHE A 130 17.22 -16.59 2.34
CA PHE A 130 16.53 -17.70 1.73
C PHE A 130 15.61 -17.24 0.59
N CYS A 131 14.88 -16.13 0.75
CA CYS A 131 13.88 -15.69 -0.22
C CYS A 131 14.48 -15.06 -1.49
N CYS A 132 15.46 -14.19 -1.31
CA CYS A 132 16.09 -13.39 -2.35
C CYS A 132 17.59 -13.68 -2.28
N ASP A 133 18.22 -14.05 -3.39
CA ASP A 133 19.67 -14.19 -3.44
C ASP A 133 20.34 -12.80 -3.29
N VAL A 134 20.47 -12.35 -2.04
CA VAL A 134 20.92 -10.99 -1.68
C VAL A 134 22.38 -10.79 -2.03
N SER A 135 23.14 -11.88 -2.19
CA SER A 135 24.55 -11.86 -2.55
C SER A 135 24.78 -11.37 -3.99
N VAL A 136 23.86 -11.68 -4.89
CA VAL A 136 23.96 -11.34 -6.32
C VAL A 136 23.28 -10.01 -6.64
N SER A 137 22.21 -9.64 -5.92
CA SER A 137 21.50 -8.39 -6.19
C SER A 137 20.87 -7.76 -4.94
N PRO A 138 21.64 -6.94 -4.18
CA PRO A 138 21.18 -6.39 -2.90
C PRO A 138 19.96 -5.46 -3.03
N TYR A 139 19.76 -4.87 -4.20
CA TYR A 139 18.66 -3.93 -4.48
C TYR A 139 17.48 -4.56 -5.23
N ASN A 140 17.62 -5.77 -5.78
CA ASN A 140 16.55 -6.45 -6.54
C ASN A 140 15.98 -7.63 -5.77
N ARG A 141 15.15 -7.34 -4.78
CA ARG A 141 14.56 -8.34 -3.89
C ARG A 141 13.35 -9.00 -4.54
N ARG A 142 13.62 -10.05 -5.31
CA ARG A 142 12.60 -10.86 -5.97
C ARG A 142 12.72 -12.30 -5.55
N THR A 143 11.58 -12.94 -5.33
CA THR A 143 11.54 -14.37 -5.02
C THR A 143 10.76 -15.15 -6.06
N LYS A 144 11.30 -16.32 -6.43
CA LYS A 144 10.64 -17.35 -7.24
C LYS A 144 10.20 -18.54 -6.37
N LYS A 145 10.39 -18.49 -5.05
CA LYS A 145 10.00 -19.56 -4.14
C LYS A 145 8.50 -19.50 -3.86
N SER A 146 7.89 -20.68 -3.67
CA SER A 146 6.50 -20.78 -3.26
C SER A 146 6.32 -20.34 -1.81
N LEU A 147 5.12 -19.85 -1.47
CA LEU A 147 4.73 -19.52 -0.10
C LEU A 147 4.93 -20.73 0.80
N GLN A 148 4.50 -21.92 0.37
CA GLN A 148 4.67 -23.15 1.15
C GLN A 148 6.14 -23.43 1.49
N SER A 149 7.04 -23.26 0.51
CA SER A 149 8.48 -23.44 0.78
C SER A 149 9.03 -22.44 1.79
N ILE A 150 8.53 -21.19 1.76
CA ILE A 150 8.96 -20.12 2.67
C ILE A 150 8.39 -20.35 4.07
N LEU A 151 7.11 -20.68 4.19
CA LEU A 151 6.48 -20.97 5.49
C LEU A 151 7.14 -22.17 6.16
N ASN A 152 7.42 -23.24 5.41
CA ASN A 152 8.14 -24.41 5.94
C ASN A 152 9.54 -24.05 6.46
N PHE A 153 10.24 -23.11 5.80
CA PHE A 153 11.55 -22.64 6.26
C PHE A 153 11.42 -21.85 7.57
N VAL A 154 10.45 -20.94 7.65
CA VAL A 154 10.18 -20.13 8.85
C VAL A 154 9.75 -21.00 10.03
N GLU A 155 8.87 -21.99 9.81
CA GLU A 155 8.44 -22.93 10.83
C GLU A 155 9.62 -23.74 11.37
N LYS A 156 10.51 -24.22 10.50
CA LYS A 156 11.73 -24.94 10.92
C LYS A 156 12.61 -24.08 11.82
N LEU A 157 12.78 -22.79 11.51
CA LEU A 157 13.54 -21.85 12.37
C LEU A 157 12.86 -21.68 13.73
N ARG A 158 11.55 -21.39 13.75
CA ARG A 158 10.80 -21.14 14.99
C ARG A 158 10.67 -22.37 15.88
N ARG A 159 10.55 -23.57 15.29
CA ARG A 159 10.46 -24.84 16.02
C ARG A 159 11.69 -25.19 16.85
N LEU A 160 12.83 -24.54 16.59
CA LEU A 160 14.01 -24.65 17.45
C LEU A 160 13.77 -24.06 18.86
N ARG A 161 12.87 -23.08 18.98
CA ARG A 161 12.53 -22.40 20.25
C ARG A 161 11.12 -22.76 20.75
N ASP A 162 10.23 -23.11 19.83
CA ASP A 162 8.82 -23.40 20.09
C ASP A 162 8.35 -24.56 19.20
N PRO A 163 8.50 -25.83 19.66
CA PRO A 163 8.27 -27.02 18.84
C PRO A 163 6.88 -27.13 18.22
N GLU A 164 5.87 -26.53 18.86
CA GLU A 164 4.47 -26.55 18.40
C GLU A 164 4.14 -25.42 17.43
N PHE A 165 5.12 -24.55 17.10
CA PHE A 165 4.89 -23.44 16.19
C PHE A 165 4.52 -23.93 14.79
N MET A 166 3.39 -23.43 14.28
CA MET A 166 2.94 -23.63 12.92
C MET A 166 2.02 -22.48 12.48
N PHE A 167 2.04 -22.17 11.18
CA PHE A 167 1.07 -21.25 10.62
C PHE A 167 -0.26 -21.98 10.38
N THR A 168 -1.36 -21.44 10.90
CA THR A 168 -2.71 -21.97 10.69
C THR A 168 -3.56 -21.03 9.84
N GLY A 169 -4.40 -21.61 8.97
CA GLY A 169 -5.33 -20.87 8.13
C GLY A 169 -4.65 -19.76 7.30
N LEU A 170 -5.09 -18.52 7.50
CA LEU A 170 -4.58 -17.34 6.77
C LEU A 170 -3.32 -16.72 7.40
N SER A 171 -2.89 -17.16 8.59
CA SER A 171 -1.78 -16.52 9.32
C SER A 171 -0.49 -16.51 8.52
N GLY A 172 -0.13 -17.63 7.87
CA GLY A 172 1.07 -17.72 7.03
C GLY A 172 1.03 -16.77 5.83
N PHE A 173 -0.11 -16.66 5.14
CA PHE A 173 -0.25 -15.72 4.04
C PHE A 173 -0.18 -14.26 4.51
N ARG A 174 -0.84 -13.93 5.64
CA ARG A 174 -0.81 -12.59 6.25
C ARG A 174 0.62 -12.20 6.63
N TRP A 175 1.33 -13.11 7.29
CA TRP A 175 2.73 -12.93 7.64
C TRP A 175 3.58 -12.69 6.39
N TRP A 176 3.42 -13.52 5.35
CA TRP A 176 4.18 -13.38 4.11
C TRP A 176 3.90 -12.05 3.39
N TRP A 177 2.65 -11.62 3.36
CA TRP A 177 2.28 -10.32 2.81
C TRP A 177 2.97 -9.18 3.56
N ALA A 178 2.94 -9.21 4.89
CA ALA A 178 3.57 -8.20 5.73
C ALA A 178 5.10 -8.24 5.58
N PHE A 179 5.69 -9.43 5.49
CA PHE A 179 7.12 -9.63 5.31
C PHE A 179 7.60 -9.05 3.98
N CYS A 180 6.89 -9.35 2.89
CA CYS A 180 7.16 -8.74 1.59
C CYS A 180 7.05 -7.22 1.64
N LYS A 181 6.07 -6.68 2.38
CA LYS A 181 5.88 -5.24 2.50
C LYS A 181 7.01 -4.57 3.28
N LYS A 182 7.46 -5.17 4.40
CA LYS A 182 8.59 -4.68 5.21
C LYS A 182 9.89 -4.65 4.42
N HIS A 183 10.17 -5.70 3.65
CA HIS A 183 11.44 -5.88 2.95
C HIS A 183 11.44 -5.48 1.48
N SER A 184 10.33 -4.91 0.99
CA SER A 184 10.12 -4.55 -0.41
C SER A 184 10.35 -5.71 -1.40
N ILE A 185 9.91 -6.92 -1.01
CA ILE A 185 10.06 -8.12 -1.83
C ILE A 185 8.96 -8.18 -2.88
N VAL A 186 9.34 -8.46 -4.13
CA VAL A 186 8.39 -8.76 -5.21
C VAL A 186 8.33 -10.26 -5.43
N SER A 187 7.18 -10.87 -5.11
CA SER A 187 6.91 -12.28 -5.41
C SER A 187 6.64 -12.47 -6.90
N LEU A 188 7.49 -13.26 -7.55
CA LEU A 188 7.33 -13.71 -8.94
C LEU A 188 6.72 -15.10 -9.03
N PHE A 189 6.60 -15.82 -7.91
CA PHE A 189 6.00 -17.14 -7.89
C PHE A 189 4.49 -17.07 -8.16
N TYR A 190 4.05 -17.95 -9.06
CA TYR A 190 2.67 -18.29 -9.31
C TYR A 190 2.58 -19.81 -9.38
N ASP A 191 1.59 -20.37 -8.71
CA ASP A 191 1.25 -21.77 -8.89
C ASP A 191 0.56 -21.91 -10.26
N ASN A 192 1.36 -22.16 -11.29
CA ASN A 192 0.88 -22.53 -12.63
C ASN A 192 0.35 -23.96 -12.60
N GLY A 193 -0.52 -24.29 -11.65
CA GLY A 193 -1.21 -25.57 -11.59
C GLY A 193 -1.85 -25.83 -12.95
N GLY A 194 -1.16 -26.65 -13.74
CA GLY A 194 -1.53 -26.96 -15.11
C GLY A 194 -2.96 -27.48 -15.12
N TYR A 195 -3.70 -27.05 -16.14
CA TYR A 195 -4.95 -27.69 -16.53
C TYR A 195 -4.77 -29.21 -16.66
#